data_AF-A0A0B1RDX9-F1
#
_entry.id   AF-A0A0B1RDX9-F1
#
_cell.length_a   1.000
_cell.length_b   1.000
_cell.length_c   1.000
_cell.angle_alpha   90.00
_cell.angle_beta   90.00
_cell.angle_gamma   90.00
#
_symmetry.space_group_name_H-M   'P 1'
#
loop_
_entity.id
_entity.type
_entity.pdbx_description
1 polymer ?
#
loop_
_entity_poly.entity_id
_entity_poly.type
_entity_poly.pdbx_seq_one_letter_code
_entity_poly.pdbx_strand_id
1 'polypeptide(L)'
;MKNEFHPQLLEDAAAWLFWTLVSRDGFELTLKNVLQTRGQSVLSNPEREAIFRRYPLDGMPASSFSAFCTAVAEHAYARAVREENLTGMIYSEDRLSGRTPSAAGISASHLNLPVTVDGDRFPRCGSLCLRAPLPAVAFADSLPPEGILRIADTRALGFSMPLWLSPQSVSQVDSRLWLITGIFYIPQHPALTDRAWKEVIPNAVCARARMIMEKDGEALSLDFHWHGRAH
;
A
#
# COMPACT_ATOMS: atom_id res chain seq x y z
N MET A 1 -8.09 -34.69 -3.03
CA MET A 1 -7.39 -33.72 -2.16
C MET A 1 -7.45 -32.36 -2.85
N LYS A 2 -7.73 -31.28 -2.14
CA LYS A 2 -7.38 -29.95 -2.64
C LYS A 2 -5.86 -29.84 -2.53
N ASN A 3 -5.18 -29.41 -3.59
CA ASN A 3 -3.77 -29.00 -3.48
C ASN A 3 -3.76 -27.65 -2.78
N GLU A 4 -3.55 -27.66 -1.47
CA GLU A 4 -3.57 -26.46 -0.66
C GLU A 4 -2.22 -25.75 -0.80
N PHE A 5 -2.17 -24.74 -1.67
CA PHE A 5 -0.99 -23.89 -1.84
C PHE A 5 -0.77 -23.05 -0.57
N HIS A 6 0.49 -22.80 -0.23
CA HIS A 6 0.82 -22.05 0.98
C HIS A 6 0.16 -20.64 0.96
N PRO A 7 -0.61 -20.24 1.99
CA PRO A 7 -1.40 -18.99 1.93
C PRO A 7 -0.58 -17.73 1.64
N GLN A 8 0.65 -17.62 2.18
CA GLN A 8 1.54 -16.48 1.92
C GLN A 8 1.98 -16.40 0.45
N LEU A 9 2.12 -17.54 -0.24
CA LEU A 9 2.47 -17.58 -1.67
C LEU A 9 1.31 -17.09 -2.53
N LEU A 10 0.08 -17.45 -2.16
CA LEU A 10 -1.13 -16.95 -2.83
C LEU A 10 -1.30 -15.44 -2.61
N GLU A 11 -1.08 -14.96 -1.38
CA GLU A 11 -1.12 -13.54 -1.01
C GLU A 11 -0.08 -12.72 -1.80
N ASP A 12 1.18 -13.14 -1.86
CA ASP A 12 2.22 -12.39 -2.60
C ASP A 12 1.94 -12.40 -4.11
N ALA A 13 1.63 -13.57 -4.69
CA ALA A 13 1.32 -13.69 -6.11
C ALA A 13 0.10 -12.83 -6.51
N ALA A 14 -0.97 -12.87 -5.72
CA ALA A 14 -2.15 -12.05 -5.94
C ALA A 14 -1.83 -10.55 -5.78
N ALA A 15 -1.07 -10.16 -4.76
CA ALA A 15 -0.70 -8.76 -4.53
C ALA A 15 0.15 -8.19 -5.66
N TRP A 16 1.19 -8.90 -6.13
CA TRP A 16 2.01 -8.45 -7.25
C TRP A 16 1.18 -8.30 -8.53
N LEU A 17 0.34 -9.28 -8.87
CA LEU A 17 -0.51 -9.21 -10.06
C LEU A 17 -1.52 -8.06 -9.99
N PHE A 18 -2.19 -7.90 -8.84
CA PHE A 18 -3.19 -6.87 -8.62
C PHE A 18 -2.57 -5.48 -8.66
N TRP A 19 -1.54 -5.22 -7.85
CA TRP A 19 -1.02 -3.86 -7.72
C TRP A 19 -0.23 -3.38 -8.93
N THR A 20 0.44 -4.27 -9.68
CA THR A 20 1.00 -3.89 -10.98
C THR A 20 -0.11 -3.50 -11.98
N LEU A 21 -1.29 -4.14 -11.95
CA LEU A 21 -2.45 -3.67 -12.71
C LEU A 21 -2.99 -2.34 -12.19
N VAL A 22 -3.06 -2.12 -10.86
CA VAL A 22 -3.44 -0.82 -10.28
C VAL A 22 -2.50 0.29 -10.72
N SER A 23 -1.18 0.04 -10.75
CA SER A 23 -0.18 1.00 -11.22
C SER A 23 -0.34 1.36 -12.69
N ARG A 24 -0.90 0.46 -13.51
CA ARG A 24 -1.18 0.68 -14.94
C ARG A 24 -2.54 1.38 -15.18
N ASP A 25 -3.60 0.78 -14.66
CA ASP A 25 -5.02 1.03 -15.02
C ASP A 25 -5.79 1.89 -13.99
N GLY A 26 -5.26 2.03 -12.77
CA GLY A 26 -5.94 2.67 -11.65
C GLY A 26 -6.81 1.72 -10.82
N PHE A 27 -6.84 1.96 -9.50
CA PHE A 27 -7.42 1.07 -8.49
C PHE A 27 -8.87 0.68 -8.76
N GLU A 28 -9.75 1.65 -9.04
CA GLU A 28 -11.18 1.41 -9.24
C GLU A 28 -11.46 0.48 -10.43
N LEU A 29 -10.74 0.65 -11.54
CA LEU A 29 -10.89 -0.17 -12.73
C LEU A 29 -10.34 -1.59 -12.49
N THR A 30 -9.19 -1.73 -11.83
CA THR A 30 -8.65 -3.04 -11.45
C THR A 30 -9.59 -3.78 -10.51
N LEU A 31 -10.06 -3.13 -9.43
CA LEU A 31 -10.98 -3.71 -8.46
C LEU A 31 -12.30 -4.16 -9.11
N LYS A 32 -12.91 -3.30 -9.93
CA LYS A 32 -14.12 -3.64 -10.70
C LYS A 32 -13.91 -4.88 -11.55
N ASN A 33 -12.80 -4.95 -12.29
CA ASN A 33 -12.49 -6.09 -13.15
C ASN A 33 -12.27 -7.38 -12.33
N VAL A 34 -11.62 -7.29 -11.16
CA VAL A 34 -11.46 -8.43 -10.22
C VAL A 34 -12.80 -8.95 -9.74
N LEU A 35 -13.69 -8.06 -9.28
CA LEU A 35 -15.03 -8.44 -8.80
C LEU A 35 -15.87 -9.07 -9.93
N GLN A 36 -15.87 -8.48 -11.12
CA GLN A 36 -16.66 -8.96 -12.26
C GLN A 36 -16.17 -10.31 -12.83
N THR A 37 -14.86 -10.58 -12.78
CA THR A 37 -14.26 -11.80 -13.36
C THR A 37 -13.96 -12.89 -12.34
N ARG A 38 -14.40 -12.73 -11.08
CA ARG A 38 -14.00 -13.60 -9.95
C ARG A 38 -12.48 -13.76 -9.85
N GLY A 39 -11.78 -12.64 -9.97
CA GLY A 39 -10.32 -12.51 -9.87
C GLY A 39 -9.53 -12.92 -11.11
N GLN A 40 -10.14 -13.56 -12.12
CA GLN A 40 -9.42 -14.02 -13.31
C GLN A 40 -8.70 -12.88 -14.06
N SER A 41 -9.19 -11.63 -13.96
CA SER A 41 -8.54 -10.44 -14.52
C SER A 41 -7.10 -10.22 -14.03
N VAL A 42 -6.71 -10.67 -12.82
CA VAL A 42 -5.32 -10.51 -12.33
C VAL A 42 -4.34 -11.34 -13.16
N LEU A 43 -4.80 -12.45 -13.74
CA LEU A 43 -4.01 -13.33 -14.60
C LEU A 43 -3.85 -12.78 -16.03
N SER A 44 -4.53 -11.68 -16.36
CA SER A 44 -4.35 -10.93 -17.63
C SER A 44 -3.28 -9.83 -17.52
N ASN A 45 -2.53 -9.78 -16.42
CA ASN A 45 -1.41 -8.88 -16.25
C ASN A 45 -0.28 -9.22 -17.26
N PRO A 46 0.21 -8.27 -18.09
CA PRO A 46 1.31 -8.51 -19.04
C PRO A 46 2.61 -8.96 -18.38
N GLU A 47 2.85 -8.54 -17.14
CA GLU A 47 4.05 -8.87 -16.36
C GLU A 47 3.90 -10.19 -15.58
N ARG A 48 2.78 -10.93 -15.74
CA ARG A 48 2.49 -12.18 -15.02
C ARG A 48 3.66 -13.16 -15.04
N GLU A 49 4.32 -13.34 -16.18
CA GLU A 49 5.47 -14.25 -16.28
C GLU A 49 6.67 -13.77 -15.45
N ALA A 50 6.98 -12.47 -15.48
CA ALA A 50 8.05 -11.89 -14.69
C ALA A 50 7.74 -11.97 -13.19
N ILE A 51 6.47 -11.75 -12.81
CA ILE A 51 5.98 -11.92 -11.43
C ILE A 51 6.09 -13.38 -10.98
N PHE A 52 5.69 -14.35 -11.80
CA PHE A 52 5.73 -15.76 -11.42
C PHE A 52 7.14 -16.37 -11.35
N ARG A 53 8.11 -15.84 -12.11
CA ARG A 53 9.54 -16.22 -11.99
C ARG A 53 10.17 -15.86 -10.63
N ARG A 54 9.46 -15.11 -9.77
CA ARG A 54 9.89 -14.79 -8.39
C ARG A 54 9.70 -15.96 -7.42
N TYR A 55 8.95 -16.98 -7.81
CA TYR A 55 8.57 -18.11 -6.97
C TYR A 55 9.16 -19.42 -7.51
N PRO A 56 9.43 -20.43 -6.67
CA PRO A 56 9.96 -21.73 -7.09
C PRO A 56 8.87 -22.59 -7.75
N LEU A 57 8.43 -22.17 -8.94
CA LEU A 57 7.42 -22.85 -9.76
C LEU A 57 8.05 -23.69 -10.89
N ASP A 58 9.38 -23.63 -11.04
CA ASP A 58 10.12 -24.40 -12.04
C ASP A 58 9.89 -25.91 -11.87
N GLY A 59 9.63 -26.60 -12.98
CA GLY A 59 9.29 -28.03 -12.98
C GLY A 59 7.86 -28.35 -12.49
N MET A 60 7.04 -27.37 -12.12
CA MET A 60 5.64 -27.62 -11.76
C MET A 60 4.84 -28.15 -12.97
N PRO A 61 4.09 -29.27 -12.84
CA PRO A 61 3.23 -29.76 -13.91
C PRO A 61 2.19 -28.73 -14.34
N ALA A 62 1.87 -28.67 -15.64
CA ALA A 62 0.94 -27.69 -16.19
C ALA A 62 -0.46 -27.70 -15.52
N SER A 63 -0.93 -28.87 -15.07
CA SER A 63 -2.17 -29.00 -14.29
C SER A 63 -2.07 -28.35 -12.91
N SER A 64 -0.96 -28.54 -12.20
CA SER A 64 -0.68 -27.89 -10.91
C SER A 64 -0.50 -26.38 -11.06
N PHE A 65 0.15 -25.92 -12.13
CA PHE A 65 0.31 -24.49 -12.41
C PHE A 65 -1.04 -23.82 -12.76
N SER A 66 -1.92 -24.52 -13.48
CA SER A 66 -3.30 -24.06 -13.74
C SER A 66 -4.13 -23.97 -12.45
N ALA A 67 -3.99 -24.96 -11.56
CA ALA A 67 -4.61 -24.94 -10.23
C ALA A 67 -4.06 -23.79 -9.35
N PHE A 68 -2.75 -23.51 -9.43
CA PHE A 68 -2.12 -22.37 -8.75
C PHE A 68 -2.67 -21.04 -9.26
N CYS A 69 -2.72 -20.84 -10.57
CA CYS A 69 -3.32 -19.64 -11.17
C CYS A 69 -4.77 -19.43 -10.71
N THR A 70 -5.57 -20.50 -10.68
CA THR A 70 -6.94 -20.45 -10.17
C THR A 70 -6.99 -20.03 -8.70
N ALA A 71 -6.17 -20.62 -7.84
CA ALA A 71 -6.11 -20.28 -6.42
C ALA A 71 -5.67 -18.82 -6.16
N VAL A 72 -4.73 -18.30 -6.96
CA VAL A 72 -4.29 -16.90 -6.89
C VAL A 72 -5.43 -15.94 -7.28
N ALA A 73 -6.18 -16.26 -8.34
CA ALA A 73 -7.36 -15.47 -8.74
C ALA A 73 -8.48 -15.53 -7.69
N GLU A 74 -8.79 -16.71 -7.14
CA GLU A 74 -9.77 -16.87 -6.07
C GLU A 74 -9.38 -16.10 -4.80
N HIS A 75 -8.10 -16.10 -4.43
CA HIS A 75 -7.58 -15.33 -3.29
C HIS A 75 -7.72 -13.82 -3.52
N ALA A 76 -7.34 -13.31 -4.70
CA ALA A 76 -7.52 -11.90 -5.06
C ALA A 76 -8.98 -11.46 -5.01
N TYR A 77 -9.90 -12.31 -5.50
CA TYR A 77 -11.34 -12.07 -5.43
C TYR A 77 -11.87 -12.07 -3.99
N ALA A 78 -11.45 -13.02 -3.16
CA ALA A 78 -11.88 -13.13 -1.77
C ALA A 78 -11.50 -11.90 -0.93
N ARG A 79 -10.30 -11.33 -1.17
CA ARG A 79 -9.86 -10.08 -0.54
C ARG A 79 -10.65 -8.88 -1.04
N ALA A 80 -10.87 -8.78 -2.36
CA ALA A 80 -11.66 -7.72 -2.99
C ALA A 80 -13.12 -7.67 -2.47
N VAL A 81 -13.77 -8.83 -2.28
CA VAL A 81 -15.15 -8.91 -1.75
C VAL A 81 -15.25 -8.44 -0.30
N ARG A 82 -14.15 -8.48 0.47
CA ARG A 82 -14.08 -8.02 1.86
C ARG A 82 -13.54 -6.61 2.00
N GLU A 83 -13.25 -5.93 0.89
CA GLU A 83 -12.59 -4.61 0.85
C GLU A 83 -11.20 -4.61 1.53
N GLU A 84 -10.57 -5.78 1.62
CA GLU A 84 -9.27 -5.98 2.24
C GLU A 84 -8.13 -5.78 1.22
N ASN A 85 -7.09 -5.03 1.60
CA ASN A 85 -5.90 -4.87 0.75
C ASN A 85 -5.14 -6.20 0.59
N LEU A 86 -4.70 -6.49 -0.64
CA LEU A 86 -3.64 -7.46 -0.90
C LEU A 86 -2.31 -6.82 -0.52
N THR A 87 -1.73 -7.19 0.62
CA THR A 87 -0.50 -6.58 1.15
C THR A 87 0.76 -7.16 0.53
N GLY A 88 0.73 -8.44 0.13
CA GLY A 88 1.93 -9.19 -0.28
C GLY A 88 2.94 -9.39 0.86
N MET A 89 4.07 -10.03 0.58
CA MET A 89 5.11 -10.29 1.58
C MET A 89 5.84 -9.01 2.01
N ILE A 90 6.00 -8.85 3.32
CA ILE A 90 6.64 -7.69 3.96
C ILE A 90 7.87 -8.20 4.70
N TYR A 91 9.03 -7.63 4.37
CA TYR A 91 10.31 -8.01 4.94
C TYR A 91 10.68 -7.02 6.04
N SER A 92 11.02 -7.52 7.22
CA SER A 92 11.27 -6.71 8.42
C SER A 92 12.47 -5.76 8.27
N GLU A 93 13.42 -6.15 7.44
CA GLU A 93 14.65 -5.46 7.08
C GLU A 93 14.41 -4.20 6.24
N ASP A 94 13.29 -4.13 5.49
CA ASP A 94 12.91 -2.95 4.71
C ASP A 94 12.71 -1.70 5.61
N ARG A 95 12.47 -1.90 6.92
CA ARG A 95 12.37 -0.80 7.90
C ARG A 95 13.66 0.02 8.03
N LEU A 96 14.82 -0.54 7.68
CA LEU A 96 16.12 0.11 7.84
C LEU A 96 16.37 1.16 6.74
N SER A 97 15.91 0.89 5.52
CA SER A 97 15.92 1.80 4.38
C SER A 97 14.64 2.64 4.27
N GLY A 98 13.54 2.17 4.85
CA GLY A 98 12.19 2.64 4.58
C GLY A 98 11.71 2.31 3.15
N ARG A 99 12.36 1.35 2.46
CA ARG A 99 12.09 1.02 1.06
C ARG A 99 12.40 -0.44 0.74
N THR A 100 11.46 -1.14 0.12
CA THR A 100 11.74 -2.43 -0.55
C THR A 100 12.71 -2.25 -1.73
N PRO A 101 13.37 -3.33 -2.19
CA PRO A 101 14.14 -3.32 -3.43
C PRO A 101 13.34 -2.84 -4.65
N SER A 102 12.03 -3.11 -4.74
CA SER A 102 11.18 -2.63 -5.85
C SER A 102 10.93 -1.12 -5.81
N ALA A 103 10.91 -0.52 -4.62
CA ALA A 103 10.72 0.91 -4.43
C ALA A 103 12.03 1.71 -4.43
N ALA A 104 13.19 1.05 -4.51
CA ALA A 104 14.51 1.69 -4.37
C ALA A 104 14.76 2.81 -5.42
N GLY A 105 14.33 2.61 -6.67
CA GLY A 105 14.52 3.56 -7.77
C GLY A 105 13.50 4.70 -7.87
N ILE A 106 12.44 4.72 -7.04
CA ILE A 106 11.30 5.63 -7.21
C ILE A 106 11.59 7.00 -6.57
N SER A 107 11.79 8.02 -7.40
CA SER A 107 11.99 9.39 -6.89
C SER A 107 10.67 10.10 -6.56
N ALA A 108 10.49 10.43 -5.29
CA ALA A 108 9.36 11.21 -4.80
C ALA A 108 9.66 12.73 -4.73
N SER A 109 10.85 13.19 -5.11
CA SER A 109 11.29 14.59 -4.88
C SER A 109 10.38 15.64 -5.53
N HIS A 110 9.73 15.30 -6.64
CA HIS A 110 8.76 16.15 -7.33
C HIS A 110 7.47 16.41 -6.53
N LEU A 111 7.21 15.61 -5.49
CA LEU A 111 6.08 15.73 -4.57
C LEU A 111 6.41 16.59 -3.33
N ASN A 112 7.68 17.00 -3.15
CA ASN A 112 8.13 17.83 -2.04
C ASN A 112 7.65 19.28 -2.19
N LEU A 113 6.41 19.52 -1.78
CA LEU A 113 5.75 20.82 -1.79
C LEU A 113 5.37 21.20 -0.35
N PRO A 114 5.90 22.32 0.20
CA PRO A 114 5.66 22.68 1.59
C PRO A 114 4.17 22.94 1.89
N VAL A 115 3.68 22.34 2.96
CA VAL A 115 2.30 22.46 3.44
C VAL A 115 2.26 22.52 4.96
N THR A 116 1.54 23.51 5.49
CA THR A 116 1.09 23.53 6.89
C THR A 116 -0.27 22.85 6.96
N VAL A 117 -0.51 22.10 8.04
CA VAL A 117 -1.79 21.43 8.27
C VAL A 117 -2.35 21.90 9.60
N ASP A 118 -3.49 22.55 9.55
CA ASP A 118 -4.22 22.97 10.73
C ASP A 118 -5.17 21.86 11.19
N GLY A 119 -5.39 21.77 12.50
CA GLY A 119 -6.26 20.77 13.12
C GLY A 119 -5.59 19.43 13.48
N ASP A 120 -4.37 19.14 13.04
CA ASP A 120 -3.70 17.86 13.32
C ASP A 120 -3.49 17.60 14.83
N ARG A 121 -4.21 16.59 15.35
CA ARG A 121 -4.15 16.12 16.75
C ARG A 121 -4.01 14.60 16.84
N PHE A 122 -3.52 13.97 15.78
CA PHE A 122 -3.31 12.53 15.74
C PHE A 122 -1.98 12.13 16.42
N PRO A 123 -1.95 10.98 17.12
CA PRO A 123 -0.73 10.54 17.79
C PRO A 123 0.38 10.23 16.77
N ARG A 124 1.59 10.75 17.03
CA ARG A 124 2.75 10.51 16.17
C ARG A 124 3.34 9.13 16.44
N CYS A 125 3.33 8.24 15.45
CA CYS A 125 3.86 6.88 15.57
C CYS A 125 4.50 6.40 14.26
N GLY A 126 5.53 5.57 14.38
CA GLY A 126 6.09 4.76 13.30
C GLY A 126 6.78 5.49 12.15
N SER A 127 7.35 4.67 11.27
CA SER A 127 8.18 5.03 10.13
C SER A 127 7.59 4.46 8.85
N LEU A 128 7.42 5.30 7.82
CA LEU A 128 6.94 4.90 6.51
C LEU A 128 7.91 3.93 5.82
N CYS A 129 7.38 2.87 5.23
CA CYS A 129 8.09 1.98 4.31
C CYS A 129 7.40 1.95 2.94
N LEU A 130 8.09 2.42 1.90
CA LEU A 130 7.61 2.39 0.52
C LEU A 130 7.83 1.01 -0.09
N ARG A 131 6.82 0.51 -0.81
CA ARG A 131 6.82 -0.87 -1.34
C ARG A 131 6.41 -0.98 -2.81
N ALA A 132 6.20 0.15 -3.49
CA ALA A 132 5.60 0.21 -4.82
C ALA A 132 6.25 -0.80 -5.82
N PRO A 133 5.45 -1.46 -6.67
CA PRO A 133 3.99 -1.30 -6.83
C PRO A 133 3.15 -1.85 -5.68
N LEU A 134 3.71 -2.62 -4.73
CA LEU A 134 2.95 -3.07 -3.55
C LEU A 134 2.59 -1.90 -2.62
N PRO A 135 1.51 -2.02 -1.81
CA PRO A 135 1.07 -0.97 -0.90
C PRO A 135 2.13 -0.67 0.15
N ALA A 136 2.33 0.61 0.46
CA ALA A 136 3.21 1.04 1.54
C ALA A 136 2.67 0.55 2.90
N VAL A 137 3.56 0.49 3.88
CA VAL A 137 3.25 0.11 5.27
C VAL A 137 3.98 1.04 6.23
N ALA A 138 3.71 0.94 7.53
CA ALA A 138 4.51 1.58 8.56
C ALA A 138 5.06 0.55 9.55
N PHE A 139 6.26 0.79 10.06
CA PHE A 139 6.86 0.04 11.16
C PHE A 139 6.93 0.90 12.42
N ALA A 140 6.69 0.33 13.59
CA ALA A 140 6.81 1.01 14.88
C ALA A 140 7.60 0.17 15.89
N ASP A 141 8.44 0.83 16.70
CA ASP A 141 9.26 0.16 17.74
C ASP A 141 8.48 -0.16 19.03
N SER A 142 7.18 0.20 19.06
CA SER A 142 6.22 -0.07 20.14
C SER A 142 4.84 -0.33 19.56
N LEU A 143 3.93 -0.90 20.37
CA LEU A 143 2.51 -1.01 20.01
C LEU A 143 1.99 0.39 19.62
N PRO A 144 1.42 0.58 18.41
CA PRO A 144 0.85 1.87 18.05
C PRO A 144 -0.42 2.16 18.86
N PRO A 145 -0.74 3.44 19.10
CA PRO A 145 -2.05 3.85 19.60
C PRO A 145 -3.19 3.38 18.68
N GLU A 146 -4.40 3.27 19.23
CA GLU A 146 -5.59 2.96 18.46
C GLU A 146 -6.03 4.14 17.57
N GLY A 147 -6.81 3.83 16.52
CA GLY A 147 -7.32 4.81 15.57
C GLY A 147 -6.29 5.29 14.55
N ILE A 148 -6.55 6.46 13.96
CA ILE A 148 -5.71 7.04 12.92
C ILE A 148 -4.41 7.59 13.50
N LEU A 149 -3.30 7.24 12.85
CA LEU A 149 -1.95 7.58 13.26
C LEU A 149 -1.38 8.69 12.39
N ARG A 150 -0.68 9.61 13.03
CA ARG A 150 0.22 10.53 12.34
C ARG A 150 1.57 9.84 12.14
N ILE A 151 2.05 9.68 10.91
CA ILE A 151 3.34 9.02 10.72
C ILE A 151 4.48 9.92 11.24
N ALA A 152 5.31 9.37 12.12
CA ALA A 152 6.34 10.13 12.82
C ALA A 152 7.57 10.39 11.94
N ASP A 153 8.01 9.37 11.19
CA ASP A 153 9.13 9.42 10.25
C ASP A 153 8.69 9.11 8.82
N THR A 154 8.98 10.04 7.92
CA THR A 154 8.61 9.99 6.49
C THR A 154 9.84 10.07 5.57
N ARG A 155 11.06 9.96 6.13
CA ARG A 155 12.34 10.05 5.39
C ARG A 155 12.48 9.08 4.22
N ALA A 156 11.71 8.00 4.19
CA ALA A 156 11.57 7.13 3.02
C ALA A 156 11.24 7.90 1.72
N LEU A 157 10.50 9.01 1.80
CA LEU A 157 10.21 9.90 0.66
C LEU A 157 11.42 10.69 0.16
N GLY A 158 12.49 10.81 0.96
CA GLY A 158 13.62 11.72 0.73
C GLY A 158 13.38 13.14 1.27
N PHE A 159 12.22 13.39 1.90
CA PHE A 159 11.85 14.65 2.55
C PHE A 159 10.82 14.37 3.66
N SER A 160 10.62 15.33 4.56
CA SER A 160 9.62 15.24 5.63
C SER A 160 8.28 15.79 5.16
N MET A 161 7.18 15.03 5.29
CA MET A 161 5.85 15.50 4.88
C MET A 161 4.72 14.95 5.77
N PRO A 162 3.71 15.77 6.15
CA PRO A 162 2.37 15.70 5.57
C PRO A 162 1.67 14.33 5.34
N LEU A 163 1.65 13.33 6.24
CA LEU A 163 0.78 12.13 6.04
C LEU A 163 0.35 11.39 7.31
N TRP A 164 -0.81 10.72 7.21
CA TRP A 164 -1.46 9.90 8.24
C TRP A 164 -1.77 8.48 7.71
N LEU A 165 -2.10 7.55 8.61
CA LEU A 165 -2.43 6.17 8.31
C LEU A 165 -3.68 5.77 9.09
N SER A 166 -4.71 5.27 8.42
CA SER A 166 -5.80 4.52 9.07
C SER A 166 -5.44 3.03 9.06
N PRO A 167 -5.15 2.40 10.22
CA PRO A 167 -4.77 1.00 10.27
C PRO A 167 -5.92 0.06 9.88
N GLN A 168 -5.64 -0.87 8.97
CA GLN A 168 -6.49 -2.05 8.72
C GLN A 168 -5.97 -3.28 9.48
N SER A 169 -4.66 -3.36 9.73
CA SER A 169 -4.08 -4.37 10.62
C SER A 169 -2.86 -3.84 11.35
N VAL A 170 -2.70 -4.30 12.59
CA VAL A 170 -1.55 -4.09 13.46
C VAL A 170 -1.09 -5.47 13.91
N SER A 171 0.15 -5.83 13.62
CA SER A 171 0.71 -7.13 14.01
C SER A 171 2.10 -6.97 14.61
N GLN A 172 2.39 -7.78 15.63
CA GLN A 172 3.73 -7.86 16.18
C GLN A 172 4.60 -8.77 15.30
N VAL A 173 5.72 -8.25 14.82
CA VAL A 173 6.71 -8.98 14.02
C VAL A 173 7.84 -9.51 14.91
N ASP A 174 8.21 -8.74 15.93
CA ASP A 174 9.16 -9.12 16.98
C ASP A 174 8.78 -8.39 18.29
N SER A 175 9.36 -8.83 19.40
CA SER A 175 9.32 -8.23 20.74
C SER A 175 9.34 -6.70 20.80
N ARG A 176 10.00 -6.03 19.85
CA ARG A 176 10.07 -4.56 19.71
C ARG A 176 9.79 -4.05 18.30
N LEU A 177 9.04 -4.80 17.49
CA LEU A 177 8.70 -4.39 16.13
C LEU A 177 7.23 -4.70 15.81
N TRP A 178 6.50 -3.66 15.48
CA TRP A 178 5.11 -3.72 15.05
C TRP A 178 5.01 -3.30 13.58
N LEU A 179 4.24 -4.06 12.81
CA LEU A 179 3.87 -3.77 11.44
C LEU A 179 2.45 -3.22 11.41
N ILE A 180 2.26 -2.13 10.67
CA ILE A 180 0.99 -1.45 10.50
C ILE A 180 0.68 -1.40 9.01
N THR A 181 -0.42 -2.03 8.59
CA THR A 181 -0.93 -1.94 7.22
C THR A 181 -2.27 -1.20 7.21
N GLY A 182 -2.61 -0.55 6.10
CA GLY A 182 -3.84 0.23 6.01
C GLY A 182 -3.83 1.21 4.85
N ILE A 183 -4.60 2.29 4.99
CA ILE A 183 -4.74 3.34 3.98
C ILE A 183 -3.98 4.58 4.42
N PHE A 184 -3.09 5.06 3.55
CA PHE A 184 -2.37 6.32 3.77
C PHE A 184 -3.20 7.50 3.31
N TYR A 185 -3.12 8.58 4.06
CA TYR A 185 -3.87 9.80 3.83
C TYR A 185 -2.89 10.95 3.65
N ILE A 186 -2.93 11.61 2.50
CA ILE A 186 -1.88 12.53 2.06
C ILE A 186 -2.48 13.83 1.50
N PRO A 187 -2.01 15.02 1.91
CA PRO A 187 -2.29 16.28 1.23
C PRO A 187 -1.65 16.26 -0.15
N GLN A 188 -2.43 16.60 -1.17
CA GLN A 188 -1.95 16.72 -2.55
C GLN A 188 -2.06 18.16 -3.01
N HIS A 189 -0.94 18.76 -3.39
CA HIS A 189 -0.93 20.12 -3.90
C HIS A 189 -1.82 20.23 -5.16
N PRO A 190 -2.65 21.28 -5.33
CA PRO A 190 -3.62 21.37 -6.42
C PRO A 190 -3.05 21.26 -7.84
N ALA A 191 -1.76 21.58 -8.03
CA ALA A 191 -1.06 21.45 -9.32
C ALA A 191 -0.52 20.03 -9.62
N LEU A 192 -0.62 19.07 -8.69
CA LEU A 192 -0.25 17.67 -8.92
C LEU A 192 -1.45 16.87 -9.42
N THR A 193 -1.19 15.90 -10.31
CA THR A 193 -2.20 14.94 -10.77
C THR A 193 -2.49 13.90 -9.68
N ASP A 194 -3.71 13.34 -9.69
CA ASP A 194 -4.16 12.36 -8.68
C ASP A 194 -3.48 10.98 -8.80
N ARG A 195 -2.58 10.82 -9.78
CA ARG A 195 -1.73 9.63 -9.97
C ARG A 195 -0.36 9.77 -9.31
N ALA A 196 0.15 10.99 -9.15
CA ALA A 196 1.55 11.22 -8.76
C ALA A 196 1.91 10.60 -7.39
N TRP A 197 0.99 10.65 -6.42
CA TRP A 197 1.15 9.92 -5.15
C TRP A 197 0.98 8.41 -5.28
N LYS A 198 0.08 7.92 -6.16
CA LYS A 198 -0.22 6.49 -6.33
C LYS A 198 0.93 5.70 -6.96
N GLU A 199 1.86 6.38 -7.64
CA GLU A 199 3.11 5.79 -8.13
C GLU A 199 4.15 5.54 -7.02
N VAL A 200 4.02 6.23 -5.87
CA VAL A 200 4.94 6.13 -4.72
C VAL A 200 4.29 5.35 -3.56
N ILE A 201 3.02 5.64 -3.27
CA ILE A 201 2.20 5.04 -2.22
C ILE A 201 0.86 4.61 -2.86
N PRO A 202 0.75 3.37 -3.37
CA PRO A 202 -0.41 2.90 -4.13
C PRO A 202 -1.72 2.88 -3.33
N ASN A 203 -1.63 2.64 -2.02
CA ASN A 203 -2.71 2.69 -1.04
C ASN A 203 -2.92 4.08 -0.43
N ALA A 204 -2.68 5.15 -1.19
CA ALA A 204 -2.94 6.53 -0.78
C ALA A 204 -4.33 7.04 -1.20
N VAL A 205 -5.04 7.63 -0.24
CA VAL A 205 -6.15 8.56 -0.46
C VAL A 205 -5.62 9.98 -0.35
N CYS A 206 -5.80 10.76 -1.41
CA CYS A 206 -5.26 12.11 -1.53
C CYS A 206 -6.37 13.16 -1.47
N ALA A 207 -6.13 14.28 -0.78
CA ALA A 207 -7.07 15.40 -0.74
C ALA A 207 -6.33 16.74 -0.91
N ARG A 208 -6.97 17.73 -1.55
CA ARG A 208 -6.27 18.94 -2.03
C ARG A 208 -6.33 20.15 -1.09
N ALA A 209 -7.44 20.32 -0.37
CA ALA A 209 -7.70 21.48 0.48
C ALA A 209 -8.06 21.12 1.94
N ARG A 210 -8.82 20.04 2.13
CA ARG A 210 -9.24 19.55 3.44
C ARG A 210 -9.35 18.03 3.40
N MET A 211 -9.12 17.41 4.55
CA MET A 211 -9.54 16.04 4.83
C MET A 211 -10.37 16.00 6.12
N ILE A 212 -11.39 15.15 6.16
CA ILE A 212 -12.16 14.87 7.38
C ILE A 212 -11.83 13.45 7.80
N MET A 213 -11.45 13.28 9.07
CA MET A 213 -11.02 12.01 9.64
C MET A 213 -11.69 11.82 10.99
N GLU A 214 -12.12 10.61 11.32
CA GLU A 214 -12.72 10.33 12.63
C GLU A 214 -11.63 10.06 13.67
N LYS A 215 -11.81 10.62 14.88
CA LYS A 215 -10.97 10.34 16.04
C LYS A 215 -11.86 10.29 17.28
N ASP A 216 -11.81 9.18 18.02
CA ASP A 216 -12.57 9.02 19.27
C ASP A 216 -14.10 9.25 19.11
N GLY A 217 -14.64 8.99 17.91
CA GLY A 217 -16.04 9.26 17.52
C GLY A 217 -16.33 10.70 17.06
N GLU A 218 -15.34 11.59 17.09
CA GLU A 218 -15.45 12.98 16.62
C GLU A 218 -14.88 13.16 15.21
N ALA A 219 -15.56 13.95 14.37
CA ALA A 219 -15.07 14.32 13.05
C ALA A 219 -14.04 15.47 13.15
N LEU A 220 -12.77 15.15 12.89
CA LEU A 220 -11.66 16.10 12.91
C LEU A 220 -11.35 16.60 11.49
N SER A 221 -11.30 17.93 11.32
CA SER A 221 -10.87 18.57 10.07
C SER A 221 -9.36 18.76 10.05
N LEU A 222 -8.72 18.34 8.96
CA LEU A 222 -7.35 18.68 8.61
C LEU A 222 -7.40 19.63 7.42
N ASP A 223 -7.03 20.90 7.65
CA ASP A 223 -7.08 21.95 6.63
C ASP A 223 -5.67 22.25 6.09
N PHE A 224 -5.52 22.32 4.77
CA PHE A 224 -4.21 22.31 4.09
C PHE A 224 -3.82 23.69 3.55
N HIS A 225 -2.72 24.23 4.06
CA HIS A 225 -2.18 25.53 3.68
C HIS A 225 -0.87 25.35 2.92
N TRP A 226 -0.97 25.39 1.60
CA TRP A 226 0.17 25.26 0.68
C TRP A 226 0.95 26.57 0.61
N HIS A 227 2.26 26.50 0.85
CA HIS A 227 3.13 27.66 0.67
C HIS A 227 3.53 27.78 -0.81
N GLY A 228 3.56 29.00 -1.32
CA GLY A 228 4.11 29.26 -2.65
C GLY A 228 5.57 28.77 -2.73
N ARG A 229 5.98 28.26 -3.91
CA ARG A 229 7.40 27.96 -4.13
C ARG A 229 8.19 29.25 -3.94
N ALA A 230 9.12 29.27 -2.98
CA ALA A 230 10.17 30.27 -2.97
C ALA A 230 10.94 30.14 -4.29
N HIS A 231 11.01 31.25 -5.03
CA HIS A 231 11.75 31.36 -6.30
C HIS A 231 13.24 31.60 -6.05
#